data_AF-A0A3N5U6T4-F1
#
_entry.id   AF-A0A3N5U6T4-F1
#
_cell.length_a   1.000
_cell.length_b   1.000
_cell.length_c   1.000
_cell.angle_alpha   90.00
_cell.angle_beta   90.00
_cell.angle_gamma   90.00
#
_symmetry.space_group_name_H-M   'P 1'
#
loop_
_entity.id
_entity.type
_entity.pdbx_description
1 polymer ?
#
loop_
_entity_poly.entity_id
_entity_poly.type
_entity_poly.pdbx_seq_one_letter_code
_entity_poly.pdbx_strand_id
1 'polypeptide(L)'
;PSMKIAEYLSRLNLPPVIHFSVADTKVSLWVLMVVGVATGYLAGTIGVGGFIGVPAMIYVFGVPTAVATGTELFLAVFMGGYGALSYAYLGFVDLRLTMLLYLGSLVGIHLGVYGVKVVNEKYIRVVTSLIILLCVFSRVIAVPVYLRQLGYLNMDAGWDVYFNTTSKFFLFASGISGALVILMQVVRAYRQRRQIQKTLLVIRKPGLISTESAKAA
;
A
#
# COMPACT_ATOMS: atom_id res chain seq x y z
N PRO A 1 -4.90 -12.94 13.36
CA PRO A 1 -5.48 -11.66 13.81
C PRO A 1 -6.63 -11.92 14.81
N SER A 2 -6.68 -11.23 15.96
CA SER A 2 -7.70 -11.50 16.98
C SER A 2 -9.08 -11.05 16.50
N MET A 3 -9.90 -11.99 16.07
CA MET A 3 -11.25 -11.77 15.52
C MET A 3 -12.31 -11.49 16.61
N LYS A 4 -11.89 -11.20 17.84
CA LYS A 4 -12.78 -11.04 19.01
C LYS A 4 -13.81 -9.93 18.82
N ILE A 5 -13.45 -8.84 18.13
CA ILE A 5 -14.34 -7.70 17.87
C ILE A 5 -15.38 -8.08 16.82
N ALA A 6 -14.96 -8.69 15.71
CA ALA A 6 -15.87 -9.23 14.70
C ALA A 6 -16.83 -10.29 15.27
N GLU A 7 -16.35 -11.14 16.17
CA GLU A 7 -17.18 -12.15 16.84
C GLU A 7 -18.16 -11.54 17.86
N TYR A 8 -17.80 -10.43 18.50
CA TYR A 8 -18.71 -9.71 19.39
C TYR A 8 -19.79 -8.95 18.61
N LEU A 9 -19.44 -8.34 17.49
CA LEU A 9 -20.40 -7.65 16.62
C LEU A 9 -21.30 -8.59 15.83
N SER A 10 -20.84 -9.79 15.46
CA SER A 10 -21.69 -10.80 14.81
C SER A 10 -22.75 -11.40 15.74
N ARG A 11 -22.56 -11.27 17.07
CA ARG A 11 -23.59 -11.60 18.06
C ARG A 11 -24.70 -10.55 18.11
N LEU A 12 -24.43 -9.31 17.70
CA LEU A 12 -25.42 -8.25 17.53
C LEU A 12 -26.11 -8.39 16.15
N ASN A 13 -26.92 -9.44 16.01
CA ASN A 13 -27.76 -9.65 14.82
C ASN A 13 -28.95 -8.67 14.79
N LEU A 14 -28.70 -7.43 14.39
CA LEU A 14 -29.75 -6.46 14.09
C LEU A 14 -30.21 -6.67 12.63
N PRO A 15 -31.48 -7.03 12.36
CA PRO A 15 -31.99 -7.12 11.00
C PRO A 15 -32.09 -5.71 10.37
N PRO A 16 -31.80 -5.53 9.06
CA PRO A 16 -31.45 -6.53 8.05
C PRO A 16 -29.94 -6.89 8.02
N VAL A 17 -29.66 -8.19 7.89
CA VAL A 17 -28.30 -8.75 7.77
C VAL A 17 -27.97 -8.96 6.30
N ILE A 18 -26.84 -8.43 5.83
CA ILE A 18 -26.36 -8.62 4.46
C ILE A 18 -25.32 -9.74 4.47
N HIS A 19 -25.45 -10.67 3.52
CA HIS A 19 -24.48 -11.73 3.29
C HIS A 19 -23.56 -11.35 2.15
N PHE A 20 -22.26 -11.26 2.44
CA PHE A 20 -21.24 -10.99 1.42
C PHE A 20 -20.63 -12.31 0.94
N SER A 21 -20.99 -12.78 -0.25
CA SER A 21 -20.48 -14.05 -0.80
C SER A 21 -18.97 -14.06 -1.07
N VAL A 22 -18.36 -12.89 -1.28
CA VAL A 22 -16.92 -12.75 -1.56
C VAL A 22 -16.10 -12.72 -0.27
N ALA A 23 -16.71 -12.26 0.83
CA ALA A 23 -16.05 -12.12 2.13
C ALA A 23 -16.48 -13.17 3.17
N ASP A 24 -17.44 -14.04 2.82
CA ASP A 24 -18.07 -15.06 3.66
C ASP A 24 -18.42 -14.58 5.08
N THR A 25 -18.91 -13.35 5.18
CA THR A 25 -19.18 -12.67 6.46
C THR A 25 -20.61 -12.16 6.50
N LYS A 26 -21.24 -12.34 7.67
CA LYS A 26 -22.60 -11.84 7.97
C LYS A 26 -22.44 -10.53 8.73
N VAL A 27 -22.92 -9.43 8.17
CA VAL A 27 -22.80 -8.10 8.79
C VAL A 27 -24.17 -7.43 8.85
N SER A 28 -24.52 -6.88 10.01
CA SER A 28 -25.71 -6.04 10.19
C SER A 28 -25.56 -4.74 9.39
N LEU A 29 -26.61 -4.36 8.65
CA LEU A 29 -26.62 -3.12 7.85
C LEU A 29 -26.36 -1.86 8.69
N TRP A 30 -26.95 -1.79 9.90
CA TRP A 30 -26.75 -0.65 10.81
C TRP A 30 -25.30 -0.45 11.24
N VAL A 31 -24.62 -1.53 11.61
CA VAL A 31 -23.20 -1.51 11.95
C VAL A 31 -22.37 -1.07 10.74
N LEU A 32 -22.69 -1.60 9.56
CA LEU A 32 -22.00 -1.25 8.32
C LEU A 32 -22.15 0.25 7.99
N MET A 33 -23.35 0.82 8.18
CA MET A 33 -23.58 2.25 7.99
C MET A 33 -22.77 3.09 8.97
N VAL A 34 -22.81 2.80 10.26
CA VAL A 34 -22.09 3.60 11.28
C VAL A 34 -20.59 3.55 11.04
N VAL A 35 -20.04 2.35 10.83
CA VAL A 35 -18.60 2.17 10.58
C VAL A 35 -18.23 2.80 9.24
N GLY A 36 -19.01 2.60 8.18
CA GLY A 36 -18.75 3.17 6.86
C GLY A 36 -18.80 4.69 6.83
N VAL A 37 -19.74 5.31 7.55
CA VAL A 37 -19.80 6.78 7.69
C VAL A 37 -18.61 7.28 8.52
N ALA A 38 -18.27 6.62 9.62
CA ALA A 38 -17.13 7.00 10.44
C ALA A 38 -15.80 6.87 9.68
N THR A 39 -15.56 5.75 9.00
CA THR A 39 -14.35 5.54 8.21
C THR A 39 -14.31 6.47 7.00
N GLY A 40 -15.44 6.71 6.33
CA GLY A 40 -15.53 7.66 5.22
C GLY A 40 -15.26 9.11 5.63
N TYR A 41 -15.79 9.53 6.78
CA TYR A 41 -15.54 10.86 7.33
C TYR A 41 -14.05 11.05 7.70
N LEU A 42 -13.45 10.05 8.36
CA LEU A 42 -12.02 10.07 8.69
C LEU A 42 -11.14 10.02 7.43
N ALA A 43 -11.51 9.21 6.44
CA ALA A 43 -10.83 9.12 5.16
C ALA A 43 -10.85 10.45 4.40
N GLY A 44 -11.99 11.13 4.37
CA GLY A 44 -12.16 12.42 3.70
C GLY A 44 -11.41 13.57 4.39
N THR A 45 -11.35 13.58 5.72
CA THR A 45 -10.69 14.64 6.50
C THR A 45 -9.18 14.48 6.56
N ILE A 46 -8.68 13.26 6.76
CA ILE A 46 -7.24 12.98 6.87
C ILE A 46 -6.61 12.78 5.47
N GLY A 47 -7.43 12.48 4.45
CA GLY A 47 -6.95 12.15 3.11
C GLY A 47 -6.25 10.78 3.01
N VAL A 48 -6.36 9.95 4.06
CA VAL A 48 -5.73 8.63 4.16
C VAL A 48 -6.82 7.57 4.34
N GLY A 49 -7.46 7.16 3.24
CA GLY A 49 -8.59 6.22 3.30
C GLY A 49 -8.22 4.84 3.81
N GLY A 50 -7.18 4.22 3.23
CA GLY A 50 -6.83 2.83 3.50
C GLY A 50 -6.25 2.55 4.89
N PHE A 51 -5.77 3.56 5.64
CA PHE A 51 -5.15 3.33 6.95
C PHE A 51 -6.17 2.92 8.01
N ILE A 52 -7.40 3.44 7.92
CA ILE A 52 -8.48 3.14 8.85
C ILE A 52 -9.47 2.14 8.22
N GLY A 53 -9.74 2.28 6.92
CA GLY A 53 -10.66 1.40 6.18
C GLY A 53 -10.23 -0.07 6.17
N VAL A 54 -8.96 -0.35 5.81
CA VAL A 54 -8.46 -1.75 5.73
C VAL A 54 -8.52 -2.45 7.09
N PRO A 55 -7.99 -1.90 8.21
CA PRO A 55 -8.09 -2.54 9.50
C PRO A 55 -9.53 -2.65 10.01
N ALA A 56 -10.38 -1.66 9.74
CA ALA A 56 -11.80 -1.75 10.10
C ALA A 56 -12.46 -2.95 9.41
N MET A 57 -12.25 -3.14 8.10
CA MET A 57 -12.80 -4.30 7.39
C MET A 57 -12.27 -5.64 7.93
N ILE A 58 -10.99 -5.72 8.27
CA ILE A 58 -10.39 -6.96 8.76
C ILE A 58 -10.83 -7.28 10.20
N TYR A 59 -10.78 -6.31 11.11
CA TYR A 59 -10.99 -6.55 12.54
C TYR A 59 -12.44 -6.41 12.99
N VAL A 60 -13.22 -5.53 12.35
CA VAL A 60 -14.64 -5.30 12.69
C VAL A 60 -15.55 -6.24 11.92
N PHE A 61 -15.27 -6.46 10.64
CA PHE A 61 -16.12 -7.29 9.77
C PHE A 61 -15.57 -8.69 9.51
N GLY A 62 -14.30 -8.97 9.84
CA GLY A 62 -13.69 -10.28 9.59
C GLY A 62 -13.42 -10.55 8.11
N VAL A 63 -13.39 -9.51 7.27
CA VAL A 63 -13.18 -9.64 5.83
C VAL A 63 -11.77 -10.15 5.56
N PRO A 64 -11.59 -11.12 4.63
CA PRO A 64 -10.26 -11.57 4.22
C PRO A 64 -9.37 -10.41 3.78
N THR A 65 -8.10 -10.43 4.19
CA THR A 65 -7.14 -9.33 3.97
C THR A 65 -7.01 -8.95 2.49
N ALA A 66 -7.05 -9.92 1.58
CA ALA A 66 -6.95 -9.70 0.14
C ALA A 66 -8.18 -8.97 -0.44
N VAL A 67 -9.38 -9.25 0.10
CA VAL A 67 -10.61 -8.59 -0.32
C VAL A 67 -10.63 -7.15 0.22
N ALA A 68 -10.31 -6.97 1.49
CA ALA A 68 -10.29 -5.66 2.15
C ALA A 68 -9.33 -4.68 1.44
N THR A 69 -8.10 -5.11 1.13
CA THR A 69 -7.12 -4.24 0.45
C THR A 69 -7.52 -3.93 -0.99
N GLY A 70 -8.13 -4.88 -1.72
CA GLY A 70 -8.62 -4.66 -3.07
C GLY A 70 -9.79 -3.66 -3.11
N THR A 71 -10.75 -3.80 -2.19
CA THR A 71 -11.89 -2.89 -2.06
C THR A 71 -11.42 -1.46 -1.73
N GLU A 72 -10.49 -1.30 -0.79
CA GLU A 72 -9.97 0.02 -0.42
C GLU A 72 -9.20 0.70 -1.55
N LEU A 73 -8.46 -0.06 -2.38
CA LEU A 73 -7.82 0.49 -3.57
C LEU A 73 -8.87 1.00 -4.58
N PHE A 74 -9.97 0.26 -4.75
CA PHE A 74 -11.07 0.68 -5.61
C PHE A 74 -11.76 1.96 -5.08
N LEU A 75 -12.05 2.03 -3.78
CA LEU A 75 -12.61 3.23 -3.14
C LEU A 75 -11.70 4.46 -3.31
N ALA A 76 -10.39 4.28 -3.15
CA ALA A 76 -9.42 5.36 -3.29
C ALA A 76 -9.44 6.02 -4.68
N VAL A 77 -9.76 5.27 -5.75
CA VAL A 77 -9.89 5.82 -7.10
C VAL A 77 -11.05 6.80 -7.19
N PHE A 78 -12.23 6.47 -6.63
CA PHE A 78 -13.39 7.37 -6.65
C PHE A 78 -13.19 8.57 -5.74
N MET A 79 -12.65 8.35 -4.53
CA MET A 79 -12.38 9.42 -3.58
C MET A 79 -11.34 10.41 -4.14
N GLY A 80 -10.24 9.89 -4.69
CA GLY A 80 -9.19 10.70 -5.31
C GLY A 80 -9.67 11.38 -6.60
N GLY A 81 -10.47 10.69 -7.42
CA GLY A 81 -11.05 11.24 -8.64
C GLY A 81 -12.01 12.39 -8.36
N TYR A 82 -12.92 12.22 -7.40
CA TYR A 82 -13.83 13.28 -6.97
C TYR A 82 -13.08 14.47 -6.38
N GLY A 83 -12.08 14.21 -5.51
CA GLY A 83 -11.22 15.25 -4.96
C GLY A 83 -10.49 16.03 -6.06
N ALA A 84 -9.85 15.32 -6.99
CA ALA A 84 -9.14 15.93 -8.11
C ALA A 84 -10.06 16.81 -8.98
N LEU A 85 -11.26 16.32 -9.31
CA LEU A 85 -12.25 17.09 -10.07
C LEU A 85 -12.71 18.33 -9.29
N SER A 86 -13.03 18.19 -8.00
CA SER A 86 -13.48 19.30 -7.17
C SER A 86 -12.42 20.41 -7.07
N TYR A 87 -11.15 20.06 -6.86
CA TYR A 87 -10.06 21.04 -6.83
C TYR A 87 -9.79 21.64 -8.21
N ALA A 88 -9.96 20.86 -9.28
CA ALA A 88 -9.82 21.35 -10.66
C ALA A 88 -10.90 22.37 -11.01
N TYR A 89 -12.16 22.13 -10.63
CA TYR A 89 -13.27 23.09 -10.81
C TYR A 89 -13.04 24.41 -10.07
N LEU A 90 -12.39 24.35 -8.89
CA LEU A 90 -12.05 25.54 -8.11
C LEU A 90 -10.83 26.31 -8.64
N GLY A 91 -10.16 25.82 -9.70
CA GLY A 91 -9.00 26.48 -10.30
C GLY A 91 -7.71 26.36 -9.48
N PHE A 92 -7.67 25.51 -8.45
CA PHE A 92 -6.48 25.29 -7.61
C PHE A 92 -5.49 24.28 -8.18
N VAL A 93 -5.75 23.73 -9.38
CA VAL A 93 -4.95 22.67 -9.98
C VAL A 93 -4.14 23.19 -11.16
N ASP A 94 -2.81 23.16 -11.02
CA ASP A 94 -1.91 23.33 -12.15
C ASP A 94 -1.87 22.02 -12.96
N LEU A 95 -2.48 22.05 -14.14
CA LEU A 95 -2.56 20.89 -15.04
C LEU A 95 -1.19 20.43 -15.53
N ARG A 96 -0.21 21.33 -15.66
CA ARG A 96 1.15 21.02 -16.12
C ARG A 96 1.91 20.23 -15.05
N LEU A 97 1.87 20.69 -13.79
CA LEU A 97 2.48 19.93 -12.69
C LEU A 97 1.78 18.58 -12.47
N THR A 98 0.46 18.57 -12.56
CA THR A 98 -0.33 17.34 -12.37
C THR A 98 0.00 16.29 -13.42
N MET A 99 0.11 16.68 -14.70
CA MET A 99 0.53 15.77 -15.78
C MET A 99 1.95 15.23 -15.57
N LEU A 100 2.89 16.07 -15.13
CA LEU A 100 4.26 15.63 -14.86
C LEU A 100 4.31 14.60 -13.71
N LEU A 101 3.54 14.86 -12.64
CA LEU A 101 3.41 13.95 -11.51
C LEU A 101 2.76 12.62 -11.92
N TYR A 102 1.71 12.68 -12.75
CA TYR A 102 1.00 11.51 -13.25
C TYR A 102 1.89 10.62 -14.11
N LEU A 103 2.65 11.19 -15.05
CA LEU A 103 3.59 10.43 -15.89
C LEU A 103 4.67 9.74 -15.05
N GLY A 104 5.23 10.42 -14.05
CA GLY A 104 6.18 9.82 -13.12
C GLY A 104 5.58 8.68 -12.31
N SER A 105 4.34 8.86 -11.83
CA SER A 105 3.60 7.84 -11.08
C SER A 105 3.29 6.61 -11.93
N LEU A 106 2.81 6.79 -13.17
CA LEU A 106 2.51 5.68 -14.08
C LEU A 106 3.72 4.76 -14.30
N VAL A 107 4.87 5.36 -14.62
CA VAL A 107 6.12 4.60 -14.83
C VAL A 107 6.52 3.88 -13.54
N GLY A 108 6.44 4.56 -12.39
CA GLY A 108 6.74 3.97 -11.08
C GLY A 108 5.83 2.80 -10.71
N ILE A 109 4.51 2.94 -10.94
CA ILE A 109 3.51 1.89 -10.64
C ILE A 109 3.75 0.66 -11.52
N HIS A 110 3.97 0.84 -12.83
CA HIS A 110 4.24 -0.28 -13.73
C HIS A 110 5.49 -1.08 -13.32
N LEU A 111 6.58 -0.38 -12.97
CA LEU A 111 7.79 -1.01 -12.45
C LEU A 111 7.55 -1.70 -11.10
N GLY A 112 6.78 -1.08 -10.21
CA GLY A 112 6.42 -1.63 -8.90
C GLY A 112 5.61 -2.94 -9.02
N VAL A 113 4.58 -2.96 -9.86
CA VAL A 113 3.73 -4.15 -10.09
C VAL A 113 4.55 -5.30 -10.68
N TYR A 114 5.45 -5.02 -11.62
CA TYR A 114 6.35 -6.04 -12.14
C TYR A 114 7.30 -6.55 -11.06
N GLY A 115 7.80 -5.65 -10.21
CA GLY A 115 8.71 -6.00 -9.12
C GLY A 115 8.11 -6.93 -8.08
N VAL A 116 6.85 -6.70 -7.70
CA VAL A 116 6.14 -7.56 -6.73
C VAL A 116 5.93 -8.98 -7.25
N LYS A 117 5.85 -9.20 -8.57
CA LYS A 117 5.69 -10.53 -9.18
C LYS A 117 6.97 -11.37 -9.18
N VAL A 118 8.15 -10.75 -9.11
CA VAL A 118 9.44 -11.43 -9.26
C VAL A 118 10.20 -11.59 -7.94
N VAL A 119 9.91 -10.76 -6.94
CA VAL A 119 10.58 -10.75 -5.63
C VAL A 119 9.77 -11.56 -4.60
N ASN A 120 10.45 -12.24 -3.67
CA ASN A 120 9.78 -12.99 -2.61
C ASN A 120 9.01 -12.05 -1.66
N GLU A 121 7.82 -12.47 -1.24
CA GLU A 121 6.90 -11.71 -0.38
C GLU A 121 7.55 -11.21 0.92
N LYS A 122 8.44 -12.02 1.53
CA LYS A 122 9.15 -11.67 2.78
C LYS A 122 9.95 -10.38 2.63
N TYR A 123 10.69 -10.21 1.52
CA TYR A 123 11.50 -9.01 1.31
C TYR A 123 10.62 -7.78 1.06
N ILE A 124 9.55 -7.94 0.29
CA ILE A 124 8.59 -6.86 0.01
C ILE A 124 8.00 -6.35 1.34
N ARG A 125 7.54 -7.25 2.20
CA ARG A 125 6.98 -6.90 3.50
C ARG A 125 7.97 -6.15 4.39
N VAL A 126 9.23 -6.60 4.47
CA VAL A 126 10.28 -5.94 5.28
C VAL A 126 10.60 -4.54 4.74
N VAL A 127 10.77 -4.40 3.43
CA VAL A 127 11.10 -3.11 2.80
C VAL A 127 9.96 -2.10 2.98
N THR A 128 8.72 -2.50 2.71
CA THR A 128 7.54 -1.65 2.93
C THR A 128 7.42 -1.24 4.40
N SER A 129 7.64 -2.16 5.34
CA SER A 129 7.59 -1.85 6.78
C SER A 129 8.65 -0.81 7.17
N LEU A 130 9.87 -0.94 6.65
CA LEU A 130 10.97 -0.01 6.93
C LEU A 130 10.71 1.39 6.35
N ILE A 131 10.17 1.48 5.13
CA ILE A 131 9.80 2.77 4.51
C ILE A 131 8.72 3.47 5.33
N ILE A 132 7.68 2.75 5.74
CA ILE A 132 6.58 3.30 6.56
C ILE A 132 7.14 3.80 7.90
N LEU A 133 8.00 3.01 8.56
CA LEU A 133 8.61 3.40 9.82
C LEU A 133 9.44 4.69 9.70
N LEU A 134 10.27 4.81 8.67
CA LEU A 134 11.06 6.01 8.40
C LEU A 134 10.17 7.23 8.06
N CYS A 135 9.07 7.01 7.33
CA CYS A 135 8.11 8.07 7.02
C CYS A 135 7.41 8.59 8.28
N VAL A 136 6.98 7.69 9.16
CA VAL A 136 6.39 8.05 10.47
C VAL A 136 7.40 8.83 11.30
N PHE A 137 8.64 8.35 11.40
CA PHE A 137 9.71 9.06 12.11
C PHE A 137 9.94 10.48 11.55
N SER A 138 9.99 10.62 10.22
CA SER A 138 10.08 11.92 9.54
C SER A 138 8.90 12.84 9.91
N ARG A 139 7.66 12.31 9.99
CA ARG A 139 6.49 13.10 10.40
C ARG A 139 6.52 13.51 11.85
N VAL A 140 6.95 12.63 12.76
CA VAL A 140 7.11 12.95 14.19
C VAL A 140 8.06 14.13 14.39
N ILE A 141 9.16 14.20 13.63
CA ILE A 141 10.10 15.34 13.67
C ILE A 141 9.44 16.66 13.21
N ALA A 142 8.43 16.59 12.33
CA ALA A 142 7.71 17.78 11.86
C ALA A 142 6.57 18.22 12.80
N VAL A 143 6.10 17.36 13.72
CA VAL A 143 4.98 17.65 14.64
C VAL A 143 5.20 18.91 15.49
N PRO A 144 6.38 19.16 16.09
CA PRO A 144 6.63 20.37 16.88
C PRO A 144 6.44 21.67 16.08
N VAL A 145 6.74 21.65 14.78
CA VAL A 145 6.55 22.82 13.89
C VAL A 145 5.06 23.13 13.72
N TYR A 146 4.23 22.10 13.53
CA TYR A 146 2.78 22.29 13.41
C TYR A 146 2.17 22.80 14.74
N LEU A 147 2.63 22.27 15.88
CA LEU A 147 2.18 22.73 17.21
C LEU A 147 2.54 24.19 17.49
N ARG A 148 3.70 24.65 17.00
CA ARG A 148 4.10 26.07 17.05
C ARG A 148 3.21 26.94 16.17
N GLN A 149 2.90 26.52 14.94
CA GLN A 149 1.98 27.23 14.04
C GLN A 149 0.57 27.38 14.62
N LEU A 150 0.14 26.40 15.42
CA LEU A 150 -1.13 26.42 16.16
C LEU A 150 -1.09 27.30 17.44
N GLY A 151 0.06 27.91 17.77
CA GLY A 151 0.21 28.81 18.92
C GLY A 151 0.39 28.11 20.27
N TYR A 152 0.53 26.77 20.31
CA TYR A 152 0.66 26.01 21.55
C TYR A 152 2.10 25.97 22.11
N LEU A 153 3.11 26.26 21.28
CA LEU A 153 4.53 26.28 21.68
C LEU A 153 5.17 27.61 21.29
N ASN A 154 5.72 28.35 22.26
CA ASN A 154 6.54 29.54 22.04
C ASN A 154 8.01 29.14 21.86
N MET A 155 8.34 28.46 20.76
CA MET A 155 9.73 28.20 20.37
C MET A 155 10.21 29.27 19.39
N ASP A 156 11.52 29.57 19.38
CA ASP A 156 12.13 30.55 18.48
C ASP A 156 11.97 30.16 17.00
N ALA A 157 11.71 31.14 16.12
CA ALA A 157 11.38 30.91 14.71
C ALA A 157 12.53 30.30 13.89
N GLY A 158 13.77 30.40 14.37
CA GLY A 158 14.92 29.78 13.71
C GLY A 158 14.85 28.25 13.66
N TRP A 159 14.20 27.61 14.64
CA TRP A 159 14.17 26.14 14.73
C TRP A 159 13.25 25.47 13.71
N ASP A 160 12.24 26.17 13.20
CA ASP A 160 11.30 25.63 12.21
C ASP A 160 12.02 25.20 10.92
N VAL A 161 13.04 25.95 10.52
CA VAL A 161 13.82 25.66 9.31
C VAL A 161 14.61 24.37 9.47
N TYR A 162 15.24 24.16 10.62
CA TYR A 162 15.98 22.93 10.92
C TYR A 162 15.04 21.72 10.95
N PHE A 163 13.95 21.78 11.72
CA PHE A 163 13.00 20.66 11.82
C PHE A 163 12.35 20.31 10.47
N ASN A 164 11.94 21.31 9.69
CA ASN A 164 11.33 21.08 8.39
C ASN A 164 12.34 20.51 7.38
N THR A 165 13.57 21.03 7.36
CA THR A 165 14.63 20.53 6.48
C THR A 165 15.02 19.10 6.83
N THR A 166 15.20 18.81 8.12
CA THR A 166 15.49 17.45 8.60
C THR A 166 14.36 16.48 8.27
N SER A 167 13.09 16.84 8.53
CA SER A 167 11.95 15.99 8.18
C SER A 167 11.91 15.69 6.67
N LYS A 168 12.06 16.73 5.83
CA LYS A 168 12.09 16.58 4.37
C LYS A 168 13.24 15.68 3.92
N PHE A 169 14.43 15.86 4.48
CA PHE A 169 15.59 15.02 4.17
C PHE A 169 15.30 13.53 4.45
N PHE A 170 14.79 13.21 5.65
CA PHE A 170 14.41 11.83 5.98
C PHE A 170 13.30 11.30 5.07
N LEU A 171 12.34 12.14 4.68
CA LEU A 171 11.27 11.74 3.76
C LEU A 171 11.84 11.35 2.39
N PHE A 172 12.65 12.22 1.78
CA PHE A 172 13.28 11.93 0.47
C PHE A 172 14.24 10.75 0.56
N ALA A 173 15.05 10.65 1.62
CA ALA A 173 15.94 9.53 1.85
C ALA A 173 15.17 8.20 1.95
N SER A 174 14.03 8.18 2.64
CA SER A 174 13.18 6.99 2.74
C SER A 174 12.58 6.58 1.39
N GLY A 175 12.11 7.54 0.59
CA GLY A 175 11.58 7.29 -0.75
C GLY A 175 12.64 6.77 -1.72
N ILE A 176 13.81 7.42 -1.75
CA ILE A 176 14.93 7.02 -2.62
C ILE A 176 15.43 5.64 -2.21
N SER A 177 15.74 5.42 -0.93
CA SER A 177 16.22 4.12 -0.45
C SER A 177 15.21 2.99 -0.69
N GLY A 178 13.92 3.24 -0.46
CA GLY A 178 12.85 2.29 -0.74
C GLY A 178 12.79 1.89 -2.22
N ALA A 179 12.79 2.87 -3.11
CA ALA A 179 12.80 2.64 -4.54
C ALA A 179 14.07 1.87 -4.99
N LEU A 180 15.24 2.25 -4.47
CA LEU A 180 16.52 1.63 -4.79
C LEU A 180 16.58 0.18 -4.34
N VAL A 181 16.13 -0.13 -3.12
CA VAL A 181 16.11 -1.49 -2.57
C VAL A 181 15.17 -2.38 -3.39
N ILE A 182 13.97 -1.90 -3.71
CA ILE A 182 13.03 -2.67 -4.55
C ILE A 182 13.67 -2.92 -5.92
N LEU A 183 14.21 -1.90 -6.58
CA LEU A 183 14.80 -2.03 -7.91
C LEU A 183 16.02 -2.98 -7.91
N MET A 184 16.89 -2.89 -6.90
CA MET A 184 18.01 -3.83 -6.72
C MET A 184 17.54 -5.27 -6.56
N GLN A 185 16.48 -5.50 -5.77
CA GLN A 185 15.95 -6.84 -5.54
C GLN A 185 15.27 -7.41 -6.78
N VAL A 186 14.59 -6.58 -7.55
CA VAL A 186 14.02 -6.96 -8.85
C VAL A 186 15.11 -7.38 -9.83
N VAL A 187 16.18 -6.59 -9.93
CA VAL A 187 17.33 -6.91 -10.80
C VAL A 187 18.03 -8.19 -10.35
N ARG A 188 18.23 -8.36 -9.03
CA ARG A 188 18.81 -9.59 -8.46
C ARG A 188 17.95 -10.82 -8.75
N ALA A 189 16.64 -10.74 -8.52
CA ALA A 189 15.71 -11.83 -8.79
C ALA A 189 15.69 -12.21 -10.28
N TYR A 190 15.71 -11.23 -11.18
CA TYR A 190 15.75 -11.48 -12.62
C TYR A 190 17.08 -12.13 -13.06
N ARG A 191 18.21 -11.67 -12.54
CA ARG A 191 19.53 -12.29 -12.80
C ARG A 191 19.57 -13.74 -12.30
N GLN A 192 19.02 -14.00 -11.11
CA GLN A 192 19.00 -15.34 -10.51
C GLN A 192 18.15 -16.32 -11.33
N ARG A 193 16.98 -15.89 -11.81
CA ARG A 193 16.15 -16.71 -12.73
C ARG A 193 16.86 -17.01 -14.06
N ARG A 194 17.56 -16.04 -14.64
CA ARG A 194 18.35 -16.26 -15.87
C ARG A 194 19.50 -17.26 -15.66
N GLN A 195 20.16 -17.24 -14.51
CA GLN A 195 21.21 -18.22 -14.21
C GLN A 195 20.64 -19.63 -14.08
N ILE A 196 19.54 -19.80 -13.34
CA ILE A 196 18.88 -21.11 -13.17
C ILE A 196 18.42 -21.68 -14.52
N GLN A 197 17.83 -20.87 -15.40
CA GLN A 197 17.44 -21.34 -16.74
C GLN A 197 18.63 -21.75 -17.60
N LYS A 198 19.75 -21.04 -17.54
CA LYS A 198 20.98 -21.45 -18.24
C LYS A 198 21.50 -22.77 -17.70
N THR A 199 21.53 -22.96 -16.38
CA THR A 199 21.93 -24.22 -15.74
C THR A 199 20.98 -25.37 -16.13
N LEU A 200 19.66 -25.14 -16.14
CA LEU A 200 18.66 -26.15 -16.56
C LEU A 200 18.73 -26.49 -18.05
N LEU A 201 19.04 -25.51 -18.92
CA LEU A 201 19.25 -25.76 -20.35
C LEU A 201 20.54 -26.55 -20.64
N VAL A 202 21.59 -26.35 -19.82
CA VAL A 202 22.82 -27.15 -19.88
C VAL A 202 22.58 -28.57 -19.35
N ILE A 203 21.85 -28.73 -18.23
CA ILE A 203 21.46 -30.05 -17.69
C ILE A 203 20.47 -30.79 -18.61
N ARG A 204 19.66 -30.09 -19.40
CA ARG A 204 18.80 -30.69 -20.43
C ARG A 204 19.59 -31.15 -21.67
N LYS A 205 20.85 -30.75 -21.81
CA LYS A 205 21.79 -31.22 -22.84
C LYS A 205 22.90 -32.09 -22.23
N PRO A 206 22.58 -33.32 -21.84
CA PRO A 206 23.42 -34.45 -22.22
C PRO A 206 22.55 -35.39 -23.04
N GLY A 207 22.92 -35.60 -24.30
CA GLY A 207 22.15 -36.40 -25.26
C GLY A 207 22.10 -37.89 -24.90
N LEU A 208 21.20 -38.26 -23.98
CA LEU A 208 20.79 -39.63 -23.69
C LEU A 208 19.28 -39.67 -23.47
N ILE A 209 18.54 -39.28 -24.52
CA ILE A 209 17.48 -40.17 -24.98
C ILE A 209 18.25 -41.33 -25.60
N SER A 210 18.70 -42.28 -24.77
CA SER A 210 19.27 -43.52 -25.29
C SER A 210 18.17 -44.12 -26.18
N THR A 211 18.39 -44.34 -27.49
CA THR A 211 19.08 -45.53 -28.00
C THR A 211 18.70 -46.88 -27.36
N GLU A 212 17.84 -46.94 -26.34
CA GLU A 212 17.32 -48.18 -25.74
C GLU A 212 15.91 -48.55 -26.24
N SER A 213 15.07 -47.60 -26.64
CA SER A 213 13.73 -47.94 -27.17
C SER A 213 13.71 -48.39 -28.65
N ALA A 214 14.84 -48.38 -29.36
CA ALA A 214 14.90 -48.79 -30.77
C ALA A 214 15.97 -49.85 -31.09
N LYS A 215 16.67 -50.37 -30.07
CA LYS A 215 17.65 -51.46 -30.22
C LYS A 215 17.43 -52.64 -29.27
N ALA A 216 16.40 -52.61 -28.43
CA ALA A 216 16.08 -53.67 -27.48
C ALA A 216 14.56 -53.87 -27.28
N ALA A 217 13.81 -54.08 -28.37
CA ALA A 217 12.57 -54.88 -28.47
C ALA A 217 11.99 -54.76 -29.88
#